data_AF-A0A7K3AMB6-F1
#
_entry.id   AF-A0A7K3AMB6-F1
#
_cell.length_a   1.000
_cell.length_b   1.000
_cell.length_c   1.000
_cell.angle_alpha   90.00
_cell.angle_beta   90.00
_cell.angle_gamma   90.00
#
_symmetry.space_group_name_H-M   'P 1'
#
loop_
_entity.id
_entity.type
_entity.pdbx_description
1 polymer ?
#
loop_
_entity_poly.entity_id
_entity_poly.type
_entity_poly.pdbx_seq_one_letter_code
_entity_poly.pdbx_strand_id
1 'polypeptide(L)'
;MQIRTDCWRASTEGDEQDKAAWLKAKRAEEQTASEAWSEQYRMPPLEGTERAVPWGVRCRHQILTNAYTALVTEGTTSKAEWAEIEENARTVTRAGWWIDQRSSEPEDLTELLRAATGADRPTENPYF
;
A
#
# COMPACT_ATOMS: atom_id res chain seq x y z
N MET A 1 0.21 -23.78 -46.01
CA MET A 1 0.62 -24.36 -44.72
C MET A 1 0.70 -23.21 -43.71
N GLN A 2 -0.44 -22.81 -43.12
CA GLN A 2 -0.56 -21.60 -42.28
C GLN A 2 -1.24 -21.87 -40.92
N ILE A 3 -1.68 -23.10 -40.68
CA ILE A 3 -2.55 -23.46 -39.54
C ILE A 3 -1.76 -23.53 -38.22
N ARG A 4 -0.43 -23.78 -38.27
CA ARG A 4 0.38 -24.03 -37.06
C ARG A 4 0.69 -22.76 -36.25
N THR A 5 0.78 -21.60 -36.90
CA THR A 5 1.09 -20.31 -36.25
C THR A 5 -0.15 -19.65 -35.67
N ASP A 6 -1.28 -19.78 -36.36
CA ASP A 6 -2.55 -19.17 -35.92
C ASP A 6 -3.13 -19.89 -34.69
N CYS A 7 -3.02 -21.23 -34.62
CA CYS A 7 -3.40 -21.97 -33.41
C CYS A 7 -2.53 -21.62 -32.20
N TRP A 8 -1.23 -21.39 -32.37
CA TRP A 8 -0.34 -21.03 -31.26
C TRP A 8 -0.59 -19.59 -30.78
N ARG A 9 -0.83 -18.65 -31.70
CA ARG A 9 -1.17 -17.27 -31.34
C ARG A 9 -2.49 -17.18 -30.58
N ALA A 10 -3.53 -17.86 -31.06
CA ALA A 10 -4.84 -17.86 -30.43
C ALA A 10 -4.83 -18.47 -29.01
N SER A 11 -4.08 -19.56 -28.79
CA SER A 11 -3.91 -20.14 -27.44
C SER A 11 -3.14 -19.20 -26.50
N THR A 12 -2.09 -18.54 -27.00
CA THR A 12 -1.30 -17.60 -26.19
C THR A 12 -2.10 -16.34 -25.83
N GLU A 13 -2.89 -15.81 -26.76
CA GLU A 13 -3.76 -14.64 -26.51
C GLU A 13 -4.86 -14.95 -25.49
N GLY A 14 -5.43 -16.16 -25.50
CA GLY A 14 -6.40 -16.60 -24.48
C GLY A 14 -5.78 -16.67 -23.08
N ASP A 15 -4.61 -17.30 -22.96
CA ASP A 15 -3.88 -17.41 -21.69
C ASP A 15 -3.47 -16.02 -21.13
N GLU A 16 -3.08 -15.09 -22.00
CA GLU A 16 -2.75 -13.72 -21.60
C GLU A 16 -3.96 -12.92 -21.13
N GLN A 17 -5.12 -13.07 -21.79
CA GLN A 17 -6.37 -12.42 -21.39
C GLN A 17 -6.85 -12.94 -20.03
N ASP A 18 -6.80 -14.26 -19.83
CA ASP A 18 -7.18 -14.89 -18.55
C ASP A 18 -6.26 -14.44 -17.42
N LYS A 19 -4.94 -14.36 -17.68
CA LYS A 19 -3.96 -13.82 -16.71
C LYS A 19 -4.21 -12.36 -16.40
N ALA A 20 -4.54 -11.53 -17.40
CA ALA A 20 -4.82 -10.11 -17.20
C ALA A 20 -6.11 -9.91 -16.38
N ALA A 21 -7.16 -10.68 -16.68
CA ALA A 21 -8.41 -10.67 -15.92
C ALA A 21 -8.19 -11.11 -14.47
N TRP A 22 -7.43 -12.19 -14.25
CA TRP A 22 -7.07 -12.66 -12.92
C TRP A 22 -6.27 -11.63 -12.12
N LEU A 23 -5.24 -11.01 -12.73
CA LEU A 23 -4.45 -9.95 -12.09
C LEU A 23 -5.29 -8.72 -11.74
N LYS A 24 -6.27 -8.36 -12.59
CA LYS A 24 -7.20 -7.26 -12.32
C LYS A 24 -8.10 -7.58 -11.13
N ALA A 25 -8.69 -8.77 -11.11
CA ALA A 25 -9.53 -9.23 -10.00
C ALA A 25 -8.74 -9.28 -8.69
N LYS A 26 -7.50 -9.81 -8.72
CA LYS A 26 -6.65 -9.88 -7.54
C LYS A 26 -6.30 -8.50 -6.98
N ARG A 27 -5.95 -7.54 -7.84
CA ARG A 27 -5.68 -6.16 -7.40
C ARG A 27 -6.91 -5.47 -6.84
N ALA A 28 -8.10 -5.76 -7.37
CA ALA A 28 -9.35 -5.22 -6.84
C ALA A 28 -9.65 -5.78 -5.43
N GLU A 29 -9.44 -7.08 -5.22
CA GLU A 29 -9.57 -7.72 -3.91
C GLU A 29 -8.59 -7.11 -2.88
N GLU A 30 -7.31 -6.98 -3.24
CA GLU A 30 -6.28 -6.35 -2.41
C GLU A 30 -6.62 -4.89 -2.07
N GLN A 31 -7.19 -4.16 -3.02
CA GLN A 31 -7.62 -2.78 -2.83
C GLN A 31 -8.74 -2.71 -1.78
N THR A 32 -9.81 -3.50 -1.95
CA THR A 32 -10.93 -3.56 -1.00
C THR A 32 -10.47 -3.95 0.40
N ALA A 33 -9.56 -4.92 0.52
CA ALA A 33 -8.98 -5.30 1.81
C ALA A 33 -8.22 -4.13 2.46
N SER A 34 -7.45 -3.38 1.67
CA SER A 34 -6.66 -2.24 2.17
C SER A 34 -7.52 -1.04 2.56
N GLU A 35 -8.65 -0.84 1.90
CA GLU A 35 -9.66 0.17 2.24
C GLU A 35 -10.40 -0.19 3.53
N ALA A 36 -10.89 -1.43 3.64
CA ALA A 36 -11.55 -1.91 4.86
C ALA A 36 -10.62 -1.87 6.07
N TRP A 37 -9.35 -2.25 5.90
CA TRP A 37 -8.32 -2.11 6.93
C TRP A 37 -8.09 -0.62 7.29
N SER A 38 -7.99 0.27 6.30
CA SER A 38 -7.81 1.70 6.56
C SER A 38 -8.96 2.28 7.37
N GLU A 39 -10.20 1.87 7.09
CA GLU A 39 -11.38 2.28 7.87
C GLU A 39 -11.34 1.72 9.30
N GLN A 40 -11.07 0.43 9.45
CA GLN A 40 -10.99 -0.25 10.76
C GLN A 40 -9.97 0.43 11.70
N TYR A 41 -8.80 0.81 11.18
CA TYR A 41 -7.71 1.43 11.93
C TYR A 41 -7.74 2.96 11.88
N ARG A 42 -8.81 3.55 11.34
CA ARG A 42 -9.05 5.00 11.21
C ARG A 42 -7.88 5.74 10.58
N MET A 43 -7.32 5.17 9.53
CA MET A 43 -6.22 5.75 8.79
C MET A 43 -6.76 6.88 7.89
N PRO A 44 -6.23 8.12 7.98
CA PRO A 44 -6.68 9.23 7.15
C PRO A 44 -6.60 8.92 5.65
N PRO A 45 -7.45 9.52 4.81
CA PRO A 45 -7.34 9.38 3.36
C PRO A 45 -5.99 9.90 2.88
N LEU A 46 -5.41 9.23 1.87
CA LEU A 46 -4.16 9.67 1.29
C LEU A 46 -4.38 10.73 0.20
N GLU A 47 -3.43 11.65 0.10
CA GLU A 47 -3.39 12.74 -0.86
C GLU A 47 -2.44 12.40 -2.03
N GLY A 48 -2.82 12.78 -3.24
CA GLY A 48 -2.03 12.56 -4.44
C GLY A 48 -2.89 12.43 -5.69
N THR A 49 -2.29 11.99 -6.79
CA THR A 49 -3.04 11.73 -8.03
C THR A 49 -4.02 10.56 -7.87
N GLU A 50 -5.08 10.54 -8.68
CA GLU A 50 -6.06 9.45 -8.74
C GLU A 50 -5.42 8.06 -8.94
N ARG A 51 -4.27 8.00 -9.62
CA ARG A 51 -3.51 6.76 -9.82
C ARG A 51 -2.66 6.38 -8.60
N ALA A 52 -2.14 7.38 -7.89
CA ALA A 52 -1.23 7.15 -6.77
C ALA A 52 -1.97 6.78 -5.49
N VAL A 53 -3.13 7.39 -5.22
CA VAL A 53 -3.87 7.18 -3.96
C VAL A 53 -4.20 5.71 -3.72
N PRO A 54 -4.84 4.96 -4.64
CA PRO A 54 -5.15 3.54 -4.41
C PRO A 54 -3.89 2.70 -4.18
N TRP A 55 -2.80 2.98 -4.91
CA TRP A 55 -1.55 2.27 -4.74
C TRP A 55 -0.90 2.58 -3.38
N GLY A 56 -0.87 3.85 -2.98
CA GLY A 56 -0.40 4.29 -1.67
C GLY A 56 -1.19 3.63 -0.53
N VAL A 57 -2.51 3.49 -0.67
CA VAL A 57 -3.35 2.82 0.34
C VAL A 57 -2.93 1.35 0.51
N ARG A 58 -2.73 0.62 -0.60
CA ARG A 58 -2.21 -0.77 -0.55
C ARG A 58 -0.81 -0.83 0.05
N CYS A 59 0.09 0.06 -0.34
CA CYS A 59 1.44 0.12 0.22
C CYS A 59 1.42 0.39 1.72
N ARG A 60 0.65 1.38 2.18
CA ARG A 60 0.49 1.70 3.62
C ARG A 60 -0.01 0.51 4.40
N HIS A 61 -1.07 -0.15 3.90
CA HIS A 61 -1.60 -1.36 4.53
C HIS A 61 -0.53 -2.45 4.64
N GLN A 62 0.19 -2.75 3.54
CA GLN A 62 1.22 -3.78 3.56
C GLN A 62 2.39 -3.44 4.48
N ILE A 63 2.88 -2.19 4.45
CA ILE A 63 3.97 -1.72 5.32
C ILE A 63 3.58 -1.87 6.79
N LEU A 64 2.40 -1.37 7.18
CA LEU A 64 1.98 -1.40 8.58
C LEU A 64 1.63 -2.80 9.07
N THR A 65 1.02 -3.63 8.23
CA THR A 65 0.76 -5.04 8.57
C THR A 65 2.07 -5.82 8.74
N ASN A 66 3.03 -5.67 7.82
CA ASN A 66 4.32 -6.32 7.91
C ASN A 66 5.11 -5.83 9.13
N ALA A 67 5.10 -4.53 9.40
CA ALA A 67 5.75 -3.95 10.57
C ALA A 67 5.12 -4.43 11.88
N TYR A 68 3.78 -4.51 11.96
CA TYR A 68 3.13 -5.07 13.14
C TYR A 68 3.51 -6.53 13.37
N THR A 69 3.53 -7.34 12.31
CA THR A 69 3.96 -8.74 12.42
C THR A 69 5.40 -8.84 12.93
N ALA A 70 6.35 -8.18 12.27
CA ALA A 70 7.76 -8.28 12.61
C ALA A 70 8.10 -7.68 13.99
N LEU A 71 7.53 -6.52 14.33
CA LEU A 71 7.91 -5.77 15.53
C LEU A 71 7.12 -6.18 16.77
N VAL A 72 5.82 -6.44 16.64
CA VAL A 72 4.92 -6.68 17.77
C VAL A 72 4.61 -8.16 17.95
N THR A 73 4.34 -8.87 16.86
CA THR A 73 3.95 -10.30 16.95
C THR A 73 5.16 -11.19 17.13
N GLU A 74 6.23 -10.94 16.37
CA GLU A 74 7.46 -11.73 16.35
C GLU A 74 8.60 -11.04 17.12
N GLY A 75 8.53 -9.72 17.26
CA GLY A 75 9.52 -8.90 17.92
C GLY A 75 9.20 -8.63 19.39
N THR A 76 9.80 -7.56 19.91
CA THR A 76 9.69 -7.16 21.32
C THR A 76 8.97 -5.83 21.51
N THR A 77 8.51 -5.19 20.43
CA THR A 77 7.78 -3.93 20.49
C THR A 77 6.45 -4.16 21.18
N SER A 78 6.22 -3.42 22.25
CA SER A 78 4.96 -3.47 22.98
C SER A 78 3.82 -2.85 22.18
N LYS A 79 2.58 -3.19 22.56
CA LYS A 79 1.40 -2.55 21.97
C LYS A 79 1.33 -1.04 22.22
N ALA A 80 1.94 -0.56 23.31
CA ALA A 80 1.97 0.87 23.62
C ALA A 80 2.93 1.61 22.68
N GLU A 81 4.15 1.09 22.48
CA GLU A 81 5.10 1.63 21.51
C GLU A 81 4.54 1.57 20.08
N TRP A 82 3.87 0.46 19.74
CA TRP A 82 3.20 0.35 18.44
C TRP A 82 2.11 1.40 18.24
N ALA A 83 1.33 1.71 19.27
CA ALA A 83 0.32 2.77 19.18
C ALA A 83 0.95 4.13 18.84
N GLU A 84 2.15 4.44 19.34
CA GLU A 84 2.89 5.66 18.96
C GLU A 84 3.35 5.62 17.51
N ILE A 85 3.81 4.47 17.02
CA ILE A 85 4.17 4.27 15.59
C ILE A 85 2.94 4.47 14.71
N GLU A 86 1.80 3.87 15.05
CA GLU A 86 0.53 4.05 14.33
C GLU A 86 0.09 5.50 14.31
N GLU A 87 0.16 6.23 15.42
CA GLU A 87 -0.22 7.64 15.42
C GLU A 87 0.70 8.49 14.55
N ASN A 88 2.00 8.24 14.55
CA ASN A 88 2.90 8.89 13.61
C ASN A 88 2.56 8.55 12.16
N ALA A 89 2.24 7.30 11.86
CA ALA A 89 1.80 6.87 10.53
C ALA A 89 0.52 7.60 10.07
N ARG A 90 -0.43 7.86 10.97
CA ARG A 90 -1.65 8.63 10.62
C ARG A 90 -1.34 10.06 10.19
N THR A 91 -0.20 10.63 10.60
CA THR A 91 0.19 11.99 10.18
C THR A 91 0.73 12.06 8.75
N VAL A 92 1.08 10.94 8.13
CA VAL A 92 1.66 10.91 6.77
C VAL A 92 0.58 10.59 5.74
N THR A 93 0.06 11.63 5.07
CA THR A 93 -1.03 11.50 4.10
C THR A 93 -0.57 11.49 2.65
N ARG A 94 0.68 11.85 2.32
CA ARG A 94 1.14 11.81 0.92
C ARG A 94 1.23 10.37 0.40
N ALA A 95 0.41 10.02 -0.58
CA ALA A 95 0.40 8.68 -1.19
C ALA A 95 1.76 8.28 -1.78
N GLY A 96 2.47 9.25 -2.38
CA GLY A 96 3.80 9.02 -2.92
C GLY A 96 4.82 8.56 -1.88
N TRP A 97 4.74 9.07 -0.65
CA TRP A 97 5.66 8.68 0.42
C TRP A 97 5.54 7.18 0.76
N TRP A 98 4.31 6.69 0.91
CA TRP A 98 4.05 5.26 1.16
C TRP A 98 4.49 4.37 0.01
N ILE A 99 4.35 4.84 -1.23
CA ILE A 99 4.84 4.14 -2.42
C ILE A 99 6.37 4.05 -2.41
N ASP A 100 7.04 5.13 -2.01
CA ASP A 100 8.50 5.19 -1.93
C ASP A 100 9.03 4.18 -0.90
N GLN A 101 8.31 3.95 0.22
CA GLN A 101 8.68 3.01 1.28
C GLN A 101 8.23 1.56 1.09
N ARG A 102 7.61 1.21 -0.05
CA ARG A 102 7.01 -0.11 -0.28
C ARG A 102 7.96 -1.32 -0.16
N SER A 103 9.27 -1.07 -0.16
CA SER A 103 10.32 -2.09 -0.09
C SER A 103 11.29 -1.85 1.06
N SER A 104 10.92 -0.98 2.00
CA SER A 104 11.70 -0.74 3.22
C SER A 104 11.51 -1.89 4.19
N GLU A 105 12.50 -2.13 5.04
CA GLU A 105 12.42 -3.16 6.08
C GLU A 105 11.48 -2.72 7.22
N PRO A 106 10.77 -3.65 7.87
CA PRO A 106 9.88 -3.37 8.99
C PRO A 106 10.51 -2.52 10.11
N GLU A 107 11.75 -2.83 10.48
CA GLU A 107 12.55 -2.15 11.49
C GLU A 107 12.84 -0.68 11.17
N ASP A 108 12.85 -0.29 9.89
CA ASP A 108 13.12 1.08 9.48
C ASP A 108 11.90 2.00 9.64
N LEU A 109 10.70 1.45 9.83
CA LEU A 109 9.44 2.20 9.80
C LEU A 109 9.45 3.41 10.74
N THR A 110 9.90 3.23 11.98
CA THR A 110 9.92 4.31 12.98
C THR A 110 10.81 5.47 12.54
N GLU A 111 11.99 5.17 12.00
CA GLU A 111 12.93 6.19 11.53
C GLU A 111 12.44 6.86 10.24
N LEU A 112 11.83 6.09 9.32
CA LEU A 112 11.19 6.64 8.13
C LEU A 112 10.07 7.61 8.48
N LEU A 113 9.18 7.25 9.41
CA LEU A 113 8.10 8.12 9.87
C LEU A 113 8.62 9.42 10.52
N ARG A 114 9.73 9.33 11.26
CA ARG A 114 10.41 10.52 11.82
C ARG A 114 11.02 11.40 10.73
N ALA A 115 11.54 10.81 9.67
CA ALA A 115 12.10 11.52 8.52
C ALA A 115 11.04 12.14 7.60
N ALA A 116 9.77 11.73 7.70
CA ALA A 116 8.68 12.31 6.93
C ALA A 116 8.53 13.81 7.22
N THR A 117 8.58 14.61 6.16
CA THR A 117 8.64 16.07 6.24
C THR A 117 7.25 16.69 6.22
N GLY A 118 7.15 18.02 6.37
CA GLY A 118 5.88 18.73 6.25
C GLY A 118 5.19 18.53 4.89
N ALA A 119 5.93 18.22 3.82
CA ALA A 119 5.36 17.92 2.51
C ALA A 119 4.71 16.54 2.41
N ASP A 120 5.01 15.64 3.35
CA ASP A 120 4.44 14.28 3.42
C ASP A 120 3.19 14.22 4.31
N ARG A 121 2.95 15.30 5.06
CA ARG A 121 1.86 15.47 6.02
C ARG A 121 0.73 16.32 5.41
N PRO A 122 -0.49 16.30 5.98
CA PRO A 122 -1.58 17.11 5.47
C PRO A 122 -1.14 18.56 5.33
N THR A 123 -1.51 19.18 4.22
CA THR A 123 -1.41 20.63 4.13
C THR A 123 -2.44 21.19 5.10
N GLU A 124 -2.02 21.65 6.28
CA GLU A 124 -2.85 22.55 7.08
C GLU A 124 -3.16 23.74 6.19
N ASN A 125 -4.33 23.75 5.55
CA ASN A 125 -4.81 24.93 4.86
C ASN A 125 -5.05 25.98 5.96
N PRO A 126 -4.24 27.03 6.10
CA PRO A 126 -4.27 27.92 7.27
C PRO A 126 -5.44 28.94 7.21
N TYR A 127 -6.48 28.65 6.43
CA TYR A 127 -7.59 29.54 6.12
C TYR A 127 -8.98 28.89 6.25
N PHE A 128 -9.11 27.84 7.07
CA PHE A 128 -10.43 27.38 7.53
C PHE A 128 -10.88 28.13 8.78
#